data_AF-A0A503WPD5-F1
#
_entry.id   AF-A0A503WPD5-F1
#
_cell.length_a   1.000
_cell.length_b   1.000
_cell.length_c   1.000
_cell.angle_alpha   90.00
_cell.angle_beta   90.00
_cell.angle_gamma   90.00
#
_symmetry.space_group_name_H-M   'P 1'
#
loop_
_entity.id
_entity.type
_entity.pdbx_description
1 polymer ?
#
loop_
_entity_poly.entity_id
_entity_poly.type
_entity_poly.pdbx_seq_one_letter_code
_entity_poly.pdbx_strand_id
1 'polypeptide(L)' 'MKIFYAVVIAAVALVSSNEAFARYTTSKGPCAVDANRFCGGGVLTTGAAPKCLVEHKDQLSASCKARLFKHKK' A
#
# COMPACT_ATOMS: atom_id res chain seq x y z
N MET A 1 34.35 21.91 -7.73
CA MET A 1 33.87 20.67 -7.07
C MET A 1 32.88 20.92 -5.94
N LYS A 2 33.12 21.87 -5.01
CA LYS A 2 32.13 22.28 -3.99
C LYS A 2 30.82 22.84 -4.58
N ILE A 3 30.92 23.60 -5.68
CA ILE A 3 29.77 24.22 -6.37
C ILE A 3 28.86 23.15 -6.99
N PHE A 4 29.45 22.15 -7.67
CA PHE A 4 28.71 20.99 -8.17
C PHE A 4 28.05 20.20 -7.04
N TYR A 5 28.72 20.05 -5.90
CA TYR A 5 28.18 19.42 -4.70
C TYR A 5 26.96 20.17 -4.14
N ALA A 6 27.02 21.50 -4.09
CA ALA A 6 25.92 22.34 -3.63
C ALA A 6 24.69 22.26 -4.57
N VAL A 7 24.93 22.20 -5.88
CA VAL A 7 23.86 22.06 -6.89
C VAL A 7 23.18 20.69 -6.81
N VAL A 8 23.95 19.62 -6.59
CA VAL A 8 23.41 18.26 -6.43
C VAL A 8 22.58 18.14 -5.15
N ILE A 9 23.05 18.69 -4.03
CA ILE A 9 22.29 18.67 -2.76
C ILE A 9 21.00 19.48 -2.86
N ALA A 10 21.04 20.67 -3.48
CA ALA A 10 19.84 21.49 -3.69
C ALA A 10 18.82 20.82 -4.63
N ALA A 11 19.28 20.15 -5.68
CA ALA A 11 18.40 19.43 -6.60
C ALA A 11 17.73 18.19 -5.95
N VAL A 12 18.46 17.47 -5.08
CA VAL A 12 17.92 16.32 -4.35
C VAL A 12 16.90 16.75 -3.27
N ALA A 13 17.08 17.93 -2.66
CA ALA A 13 16.12 18.47 -1.69
C ALA A 13 14.78 18.92 -2.34
N LEU A 14 14.78 19.27 -3.63
CA LEU A 14 13.55 19.65 -4.36
C LEU A 14 12.75 18.45 -4.87
N VAL A 15 13.35 17.25 -4.95
CA VAL A 15 12.67 16.03 -5.43
C VAL A 15 12.14 15.14 -4.29
N SER A 16 12.51 15.42 -3.04
CA SER A 16 12.15 14.59 -1.87
C SER A 16 10.83 14.96 -1.19
N SER A 17 10.06 15.91 -1.73
CA SER A 17 8.71 16.23 -1.24
C SER A 17 7.63 15.51 -2.04
N ASN A 18 7.75 14.19 -2.24
CA ASN A 18 6.62 13.31 -2.49
C ASN A 18 7.03 11.85 -2.25
N GLU A 19 6.63 11.33 -1.09
CA GLU A 19 6.45 9.91 -0.82
C GLU A 19 5.37 9.34 -1.77
N ALA A 20 5.68 9.18 -3.06
CA ALA A 20 4.70 8.78 -4.08
C ALA A 20 5.16 7.65 -5.01
N PHE A 21 6.14 6.85 -4.59
CA PHE A 21 6.22 5.44 -4.99
C PHE A 21 5.58 4.52 -3.94
N ALA A 22 4.65 5.05 -3.15
CA ALA A 22 3.66 4.21 -2.49
C ALA A 22 2.35 4.35 -3.26
N ARG A 23 1.89 3.20 -3.75
CA ARG A 23 0.50 2.87 -4.06
C ARG A 23 0.10 3.22 -5.50
N TYR A 24 0.37 2.27 -6.39
CA TYR A 24 -0.60 1.91 -7.42
C TYR A 24 -1.92 1.58 -6.70
N THR A 25 -2.72 2.62 -6.46
CA THR A 25 -4.03 2.59 -5.80
C THR A 25 -5.03 2.07 -6.81
N THR A 26 -4.98 0.77 -7.03
CA THR A 26 -6.20 0.09 -7.44
C THR A 26 -6.30 -1.17 -6.61
N SER A 27 -6.68 -0.96 -5.35
CA SER A 27 -7.36 -1.98 -4.57
C SER A 27 -8.73 -2.25 -5.24
N LYS A 28 -8.74 -2.70 -6.50
CA LYS A 28 -9.97 -3.09 -7.20
C LYS A 28 -10.38 -4.45 -6.67
N GLY A 29 -11.52 -4.51 -6.01
CA GLY A 29 -12.09 -5.74 -5.49
C GLY A 29 -12.83 -5.55 -4.16
N PRO A 30 -13.38 -6.63 -3.59
CA PRO A 30 -14.17 -6.58 -2.35
C PRO A 30 -13.36 -6.19 -1.10
N CYS A 31 -12.03 -6.12 -1.21
CA CYS A 31 -11.14 -5.65 -0.14
C CYS A 31 -10.75 -4.18 -0.29
N ALA A 32 -11.29 -3.43 -1.27
CA ALA A 32 -10.94 -2.03 -1.52
C ALA A 32 -11.08 -1.16 -0.28
N VAL A 33 -12.26 -1.24 0.34
CA VAL A 33 -12.67 -0.44 1.50
C VAL A 33 -11.84 -0.82 2.71
N ASP A 34 -11.67 -2.12 2.96
CA ASP A 34 -10.86 -2.61 4.08
C ASP A 34 -9.38 -2.26 3.91
N ALA A 35 -8.82 -2.37 2.70
CA ALA A 35 -7.44 -1.96 2.41
C ALA A 35 -7.25 -0.45 2.56
N ASN A 36 -8.28 0.35 2.28
CA ASN A 36 -8.22 1.78 2.55
C ASN A 36 -8.22 2.07 4.06
N ARG A 37 -9.07 1.36 4.81
CA ARG A 37 -9.26 1.56 6.25
C ARG A 37 -8.08 1.05 7.10
N PHE A 38 -7.54 -0.12 6.78
CA PHE A 38 -6.51 -0.79 7.58
C PHE A 38 -5.10 -0.66 7.00
N CYS A 39 -4.96 -0.41 5.69
CA CYS A 39 -3.66 -0.37 5.01
C CYS A 39 -3.35 0.99 4.37
N GLY A 40 -4.22 1.99 4.55
CA GLY A 40 -4.03 3.34 4.01
C GLY A 40 -4.16 3.46 2.49
N GLY A 41 -4.85 2.54 1.82
CA GLY A 41 -5.29 2.77 0.44
C GLY A 41 -4.53 1.99 -0.64
N GLY A 42 -3.66 1.05 -0.29
CA GLY A 42 -3.08 0.17 -1.30
C GLY A 42 -2.40 -1.05 -0.72
N VAL A 43 -2.93 -2.19 -1.13
CA VAL A 43 -2.31 -3.50 -0.95
C VAL A 43 -2.12 -4.08 -2.34
N LEU A 44 -0.90 -4.47 -2.68
CA LEU A 44 -0.65 -5.43 -3.75
C LEU A 44 -0.58 -6.82 -3.14
N THR A 45 -1.53 -7.70 -3.50
CA THR A 45 -1.43 -9.13 -3.17
C THR A 45 -1.20 -9.93 -4.44
N THR A 46 -0.13 -10.72 -4.49
CA THR A 46 0.13 -11.71 -5.55
C THR A 46 -0.20 -13.13 -5.11
N GLY A 47 -1.17 -13.30 -4.20
CA GLY A 47 -1.69 -14.61 -3.80
C GLY A 47 -1.96 -14.77 -2.31
N ALA A 48 -1.26 -14.03 -1.44
CA ALA A 48 -1.47 -14.05 0.00
C ALA A 48 -2.19 -12.80 0.50
N ALA A 49 -2.94 -12.94 1.59
CA ALA A 49 -3.51 -11.80 2.29
C ALA A 49 -2.40 -10.89 2.84
N PRO A 50 -2.53 -9.56 2.72
CA PRO A 50 -1.53 -8.65 3.23
C PRO A 50 -1.54 -8.65 4.75
N LYS A 51 -0.37 -8.44 5.36
CA LYS A 51 -0.25 -8.44 6.82
C LYS A 51 -1.22 -7.46 7.49
N CYS A 52 -1.39 -6.27 6.94
CA CYS A 52 -2.34 -5.27 7.45
C CYS A 52 -3.79 -5.75 7.47
N LEU A 53 -4.24 -6.57 6.51
CA LEU A 53 -5.60 -7.14 6.56
C LEU A 53 -5.66 -8.39 7.45
N VAL A 54 -4.57 -9.14 7.57
CA VAL A 54 -4.49 -10.32 8.46
C VAL A 54 -4.57 -9.91 9.93
N GLU A 55 -3.86 -8.85 10.33
CA GLU A 55 -3.93 -8.32 11.71
C GLU A 55 -5.33 -7.81 12.06
N HIS A 56 -6.08 -7.36 11.06
CA HIS A 56 -7.46 -6.91 11.19
C HIS A 56 -8.49 -7.92 10.66
N LYS A 57 -8.16 -9.22 10.58
CA LYS A 57 -9.01 -10.26 9.94
C LYS A 57 -10.45 -10.26 10.43
N ASP A 58 -10.67 -10.00 11.72
CA ASP A 58 -11.99 -10.04 12.35
C ASP A 58 -12.81 -8.79 12.04
N GLN A 59 -12.14 -7.68 11.70
CA GLN A 59 -12.73 -6.38 11.39
C GLN A 59 -12.95 -6.15 9.89
N LEU A 60 -12.49 -7.06 9.03
CA LEU A 60 -12.71 -6.98 7.58
C LEU A 60 -14.19 -7.19 7.21
N SER A 61 -14.60 -6.65 6.06
CA SER A 61 -15.88 -6.98 5.45
C SER A 61 -15.99 -8.48 5.13
N ALA A 62 -17.21 -9.02 5.21
CA ALA A 62 -17.48 -10.43 4.87
C ALA A 62 -17.00 -10.79 3.45
N SER A 63 -17.17 -9.87 2.51
CA SER A 63 -16.73 -9.98 1.12
C SER A 63 -15.21 -10.04 0.99
N CYS A 64 -14.47 -9.28 1.81
CA CYS A 64 -13.02 -9.33 1.80
C CYS A 64 -12.49 -10.60 2.48
N LYS A 65 -13.08 -11.02 3.62
CA LYS A 65 -12.71 -12.29 4.27
C LYS A 65 -12.94 -13.48 3.34
N ALA A 66 -14.08 -13.50 2.65
CA ALA A 66 -14.40 -14.55 1.69
C ALA A 66 -13.48 -14.56 0.46
N ARG A 67 -12.77 -13.47 0.15
CA ARG A 67 -11.75 -13.46 -0.91
C ARG A 67 -10.38 -13.90 -0.41
N LEU A 68 -9.97 -13.43 0.77
CA LEU A 68 -8.62 -13.63 1.31
C LEU A 68 -8.47 -14.95 2.06
N PHE A 69 -9.54 -15.42 2.71
CA PHE A 69 -9.53 -16.58 3.60
C PHE A 69 -10.51 -17.67 3.15
N LYS A 70 -10.99 -17.64 1.89
CA LYS A 70 -11.65 -18.81 1.32
C LYS A 70 -10.62 -19.91 1.14
N HIS A 71 -10.50 -20.76 2.15
CA HIS A 71 -9.98 -22.10 1.95
C HIS A 71 -10.94 -22.81 1.00
N LYS A 72 -10.52 -23.06 -0.25
CA LYS A 72 -11.18 -24.10 -1.03
C LYS A 72 -11.04 -25.39 -0.23
N LYS A 73 -12.17 -25.98 0.16
CA LYS A 73 -12.22 -27.43 0.41
C LYS A 73 -11.87 -28.15 -0.88
#